data_AF-A0A162LVR0-F1
#
_entry.id   AF-A0A162LVR0-F1
#
_cell.length_a   1.000
_cell.length_b   1.000
_cell.length_c   1.000
_cell.angle_alpha   90.00
_cell.angle_beta   90.00
_cell.angle_gamma   90.00
#
_symmetry.space_group_name_H-M   'P 1'
#
loop_
_entity.id
_entity.type
_entity.pdbx_description
1 polymer ?
#
loop_
_entity_poly.entity_id
_entity_poly.type
_entity_poly.pdbx_seq_one_letter_code
_entity_poly.pdbx_strand_id
1 'polypeptide(L)'
;MKDVQVSIDRIVVEFTDIYWDFFNPFKLRLRQYLNASLSLKEKGFKYHLHMRDSGHYLHISYQLTFVPKSRKNTLRIECHLDSLVHFHSWLKPLRDN
;
A
#
# COMPACT_ATOMS: atom_id res chain seq x y z
N MET A 1 29.84 24.88 -2.76
CA MET A 1 28.80 23.88 -3.09
C MET A 1 27.59 24.65 -3.57
N LYS A 2 27.20 24.49 -4.83
CA LYS A 2 25.96 25.10 -5.36
C LYS A 2 24.78 24.21 -4.93
N ASP A 3 23.74 24.86 -4.41
CA ASP A 3 22.40 24.39 -4.08
C ASP A 3 22.17 22.88 -4.11
N VAL A 4 22.28 22.25 -2.94
CA VAL A 4 21.89 20.84 -2.75
C VAL A 4 20.36 20.77 -2.78
N GLN A 5 19.80 20.21 -3.84
CA GLN A 5 18.38 19.90 -3.92
C GLN A 5 18.07 18.67 -3.07
N VAL A 6 17.18 18.81 -2.09
CA VAL A 6 16.69 17.71 -1.25
C VAL A 6 15.29 17.34 -1.71
N SER A 7 15.05 16.05 -1.92
CA SER A 7 13.73 15.49 -2.23
C SER A 7 13.44 14.25 -1.38
N ILE A 8 12.16 13.95 -1.18
CA ILE A 8 11.71 12.72 -0.55
C ILE A 8 11.38 11.73 -1.67
N ASP A 9 12.28 10.79 -1.91
CA ASP A 9 12.09 9.75 -2.94
C ASP A 9 10.97 8.75 -2.55
N ARG A 10 10.74 8.54 -1.25
CA ARG A 10 9.83 7.51 -0.79
C ARG A 10 9.23 7.78 0.58
N ILE A 11 7.92 7.54 0.68
CA ILE A 11 7.17 7.52 1.92
C ILE A 11 6.68 6.09 2.16
N VAL A 12 6.80 5.65 3.41
CA VAL A 12 6.26 4.38 3.89
C VAL A 12 5.37 4.68 5.10
N VAL A 13 4.11 4.26 5.04
CA VAL A 13 3.16 4.37 6.14
C VAL A 13 2.77 2.97 6.58
N GLU A 14 2.90 2.69 7.88
CA GLU A 14 2.53 1.41 8.46
C GLU A 14 1.38 1.58 9.45
N PHE A 15 0.34 0.78 9.24
CA PHE A 15 -0.78 0.64 10.16
C PHE A 15 -0.68 -0.74 10.80
N THR A 16 -0.52 -0.77 12.12
CA THR A 16 -0.62 -2.00 12.90
C THR A 16 -2.08 -2.31 13.21
N ASP A 17 -2.34 -3.51 13.69
CA ASP A 17 -3.66 -3.91 14.20
C ASP A 17 -4.82 -3.93 13.18
N ILE A 18 -4.51 -4.06 11.89
CA ILE A 18 -5.52 -4.09 10.82
C ILE A 18 -6.11 -5.49 10.63
N TYR A 19 -7.42 -5.59 10.62
CA TYR A 19 -8.15 -6.85 10.43
C TYR A 19 -8.18 -7.30 8.98
N TRP A 20 -8.28 -8.62 8.78
CA TRP A 20 -8.47 -9.22 7.47
C TRP A 20 -9.76 -8.73 6.78
N ASP A 21 -10.83 -8.54 7.55
CA ASP A 21 -12.14 -8.14 7.03
C ASP A 21 -12.17 -6.68 6.56
N PHE A 22 -11.20 -5.87 6.99
CA PHE A 22 -10.94 -4.57 6.41
C PHE A 22 -10.10 -4.68 5.13
N PHE A 23 -9.00 -5.44 5.19
CA PHE A 23 -8.06 -5.53 4.07
C PHE A 23 -8.65 -6.22 2.84
N ASN A 24 -9.48 -7.25 3.03
CA ASN A 24 -9.98 -8.06 1.92
C ASN A 24 -10.91 -7.27 0.97
N PRO A 25 -11.93 -6.52 1.45
CA PRO A 25 -12.73 -5.63 0.61
C PRO A 25 -11.89 -4.51 -0.04
N PHE A 26 -10.98 -3.89 0.72
CA PHE A 26 -10.10 -2.84 0.22
C PHE A 26 -9.24 -3.33 -0.96
N LYS A 27 -8.61 -4.51 -0.80
CA LYS A 27 -7.84 -5.18 -1.84
C LYS A 27 -8.68 -5.47 -3.09
N LEU A 28 -9.90 -5.99 -2.92
CA LEU A 28 -10.79 -6.29 -4.05
C LEU A 28 -11.14 -5.02 -4.83
N ARG A 29 -11.45 -3.93 -4.13
CA ARG A 29 -11.72 -2.62 -4.74
C ARG A 29 -10.55 -2.17 -5.59
N LEU A 30 -9.34 -2.12 -5.03
CA LEU A 30 -8.15 -1.67 -5.77
C LEU A 30 -7.87 -2.52 -7.02
N ARG A 31 -8.08 -3.84 -6.95
CA ARG A 31 -7.93 -4.71 -8.13
C ARG A 31 -8.94 -4.39 -9.23
N GLN A 32 -10.20 -4.14 -8.87
CA GLN A 32 -11.27 -3.83 -9.83
C GLN A 32 -11.07 -2.48 -10.51
N TYR A 33 -10.67 -1.46 -9.76
CA TYR A 33 -10.59 -0.09 -10.28
C TYR A 33 -9.25 0.24 -10.96
N LEU A 34 -8.16 -0.41 -10.56
CA LEU A 34 -6.79 -0.04 -10.99
C LEU A 34 -6.05 -1.15 -11.73
N ASN A 35 -6.77 -2.21 -12.13
CA ASN A 35 -6.20 -3.41 -12.75
C ASN A 35 -4.95 -3.93 -11.99
N ALA A 36 -4.99 -3.84 -10.65
CA ALA A 36 -3.83 -4.07 -9.80
C ALA A 36 -3.41 -5.55 -9.81
N SER A 37 -2.11 -5.80 -9.96
CA SER A 37 -1.56 -7.15 -9.83
C SER A 37 -1.43 -7.52 -8.34
N LEU A 38 -1.79 -8.77 -8.00
CA LEU A 38 -1.59 -9.30 -6.65
C LEU A 38 -0.48 -10.35 -6.71
N SER A 39 0.56 -10.18 -5.90
CA SER A 39 1.53 -11.23 -5.61
C SER A 39 1.29 -11.78 -4.21
N LEU A 40 1.30 -13.12 -4.10
CA LEU A 40 0.92 -13.84 -2.87
C LEU A 40 2.10 -14.22 -1.97
N LYS A 41 3.33 -13.76 -2.25
CA LYS A 41 4.55 -14.11 -1.49
C LYS A 41 5.77 -13.38 -2.06
N GLU A 42 5.97 -12.12 -1.69
CA GLU A 42 7.22 -11.42 -1.97
C GLU A 42 7.67 -10.63 -0.73
N LYS A 43 8.95 -10.30 -0.60
CA LYS A 43 9.45 -9.24 0.31
C LYS A 43 8.87 -9.18 1.74
N GLY A 44 8.78 -10.30 2.46
CA GLY A 44 8.45 -10.30 3.89
C GLY A 44 6.97 -10.06 4.26
N PHE A 45 6.06 -9.89 3.28
CA PHE A 45 4.60 -9.91 3.51
C PHE A 45 3.91 -10.96 2.65
N LYS A 46 2.77 -11.45 3.14
CA LYS A 46 1.98 -12.52 2.51
C LYS A 46 1.13 -11.99 1.36
N TYR A 47 0.66 -10.75 1.44
CA TYR A 47 -0.13 -10.15 0.38
C TYR A 47 0.51 -8.86 -0.07
N HIS A 48 0.66 -8.71 -1.38
CA HIS A 48 1.13 -7.49 -2.01
C HIS A 48 0.23 -7.10 -3.16
N LEU A 49 -0.05 -5.81 -3.25
CA LEU A 49 -0.68 -5.16 -4.39
C LEU A 49 0.31 -4.17 -4.96
N HIS A 50 0.53 -4.26 -6.26
CA HIS A 50 1.34 -3.32 -7.00
C HIS A 50 0.48 -2.65 -8.06
N MET A 51 0.37 -1.33 -7.95
CA MET A 51 -0.31 -0.48 -8.90
C MET A 51 0.71 0.41 -9.59
N ARG A 52 0.54 0.56 -10.90
CA ARG A 52 1.27 1.52 -11.72
C ARG A 52 0.26 2.23 -12.60
N ASP A 53 0.33 3.55 -12.62
CA ASP A 53 -0.49 4.37 -13.49
C ASP A 53 0.27 5.62 -13.87
N SER A 54 0.39 5.90 -15.17
CA SER A 54 0.93 7.17 -15.69
C SER A 54 2.26 7.62 -15.08
N GLY A 55 3.16 6.67 -14.79
CA GLY A 55 4.47 6.93 -14.15
C GLY A 55 4.47 6.95 -12.63
N HIS A 56 3.29 6.92 -12.00
CA HIS A 56 3.12 6.76 -10.56
C HIS A 56 3.10 5.29 -10.15
N TYR A 57 3.51 5.02 -8.92
CA TYR A 57 3.43 3.68 -8.34
C TYR A 57 2.88 3.70 -6.92
N LEU A 58 2.17 2.64 -6.55
CA LEU A 58 1.68 2.42 -5.20
C LEU A 58 1.83 0.96 -4.83
N HIS A 59 2.58 0.70 -3.77
CA HIS A 59 2.77 -0.62 -3.18
C HIS A 59 1.96 -0.71 -1.90
N ILE A 60 1.14 -1.75 -1.79
CA ILE A 60 0.40 -2.05 -0.58
C ILE A 60 0.72 -3.47 -0.16
N SER A 61 1.23 -3.63 1.05
CA SER A 61 1.61 -4.93 1.61
C SER A 61 0.80 -5.20 2.86
N TYR A 62 0.38 -6.45 3.07
CA TYR A 62 -0.41 -6.84 4.23
C TYR A 62 0.04 -8.20 4.77
N GLN A 63 0.08 -8.28 6.11
CA GLN A 63 0.48 -9.45 6.89
C GLN A 63 1.94 -9.86 6.67
N LEU A 64 2.79 -9.54 7.64
CA LEU A 64 4.18 -10.02 7.66
C LEU A 64 4.23 -11.56 7.62
N THR A 65 5.18 -12.14 6.89
CA THR A 65 5.28 -13.60 6.73
C THR A 65 5.90 -14.30 7.94
N PHE A 66 6.74 -13.60 8.69
CA PHE A 66 7.55 -14.13 9.80
C PHE A 66 6.95 -13.86 11.19
N VAL A 67 5.76 -13.23 11.25
CA VAL A 67 5.05 -13.02 12.51
C VAL A 67 4.04 -14.15 12.77
N PRO A 68 3.76 -14.50 14.04
CA PRO A 68 2.73 -15.47 14.38
C PRO A 68 1.38 -15.12 13.76
N LYS A 69 0.57 -16.14 13.47
CA LYS A 69 -0.79 -15.92 12.94
C LYS A 69 -1.59 -15.07 13.94
N SER A 70 -2.13 -13.96 13.47
CA SER A 70 -2.98 -13.06 14.24
C SER A 70 -4.21 -12.66 13.43
N ARG A 71 -5.30 -12.34 14.13
CA ARG A 71 -6.51 -11.75 13.52
C ARG A 71 -6.25 -10.33 13.00
N LYS A 72 -5.25 -9.66 13.59
CA LYS A 72 -4.81 -8.32 13.23
C LYS A 72 -3.38 -8.35 12.70
N ASN A 73 -3.10 -7.59 11.65
CA ASN A 73 -1.84 -7.63 10.93
C ASN A 73 -1.38 -6.22 10.56
N THR A 74 -0.13 -6.11 10.10
CA THR A 74 0.41 -4.86 9.57
C THR A 74 -0.03 -4.67 8.13
N LEU A 75 -0.59 -3.49 7.83
CA LEU A 75 -0.78 -2.96 6.49
C LEU A 75 0.28 -1.88 6.24
N ARG A 76 1.02 -2.00 5.16
CA ARG A 76 2.03 -1.03 4.73
C ARG A 76 1.62 -0.43 3.39
N ILE A 77 1.76 0.88 3.26
CA ILE A 77 1.60 1.63 2.01
C ILE A 77 2.95 2.30 1.70
N GLU A 78 3.48 2.07 0.51
CA GLU A 78 4.78 2.57 0.06
C GLU A 78 4.66 3.21 -1.34
N CYS A 79 5.12 4.45 -1.48
CA CYS A 79 5.13 5.18 -2.76
C CYS A 79 6.02 6.45 -2.70
N HIS A 80 6.27 7.07 -3.86
CA HIS A 80 6.81 8.43 -3.93
C HIS A 80 5.72 9.45 -3.53
N LEU A 81 6.10 10.63 -3.00
CA LEU A 81 5.16 11.66 -2.54
C LEU A 81 4.14 12.05 -3.62
N ASP A 82 4.58 12.30 -4.85
CA ASP A 82 3.68 12.64 -5.97
C ASP A 82 2.71 11.51 -6.31
N SER A 83 3.14 10.26 -6.15
CA SER A 83 2.25 9.11 -6.33
C SER A 83 1.20 9.05 -5.22
N LEU A 84 1.54 9.39 -3.98
CA LEU A 84 0.55 9.45 -2.90
C LEU A 84 -0.58 10.42 -3.23
N VAL A 85 -0.26 11.59 -3.78
CA VAL A 85 -1.25 12.58 -4.24
C VAL A 85 -2.10 12.02 -5.38
N HIS A 86 -1.48 11.37 -6.36
CA HIS A 86 -2.17 10.73 -7.49
C HIS A 86 -3.18 9.66 -7.02
N PHE A 87 -2.77 8.78 -6.12
CA PHE A 87 -3.61 7.70 -5.61
C PHE A 87 -4.53 8.10 -4.44
N HIS A 88 -4.50 9.36 -3.98
CA HIS A 88 -5.18 9.79 -2.75
C HIS A 88 -6.69 9.52 -2.77
N SER A 89 -7.37 9.80 -3.88
CA SER A 89 -8.82 9.57 -4.00
C SER A 89 -9.21 8.10 -3.86
N TRP A 90 -8.34 7.17 -4.26
CA TRP A 90 -8.53 5.73 -4.13
C TRP A 90 -8.17 5.19 -2.73
N LEU A 91 -7.32 5.91 -1.99
CA LEU A 91 -6.97 5.60 -0.60
C LEU A 91 -7.94 6.21 0.42
N LYS A 92 -8.60 7.32 0.08
CA LYS A 92 -9.60 8.02 0.92
C LYS A 92 -10.84 7.20 1.36
N PRO A 93 -11.31 6.13 0.68
CA PRO A 93 -12.56 5.46 1.06
C PRO A 93 -12.53 4.69 2.40
N LEU A 94 -11.52 4.87 3.25
CA LEU A 94 -11.42 4.23 4.56
C LEU A 94 -12.28 4.92 5.65
N ARG A 95 -13.05 5.96 5.31
CA ARG A 95 -13.80 6.76 6.28
C ARG A 95 -15.32 6.57 6.24
N ASP A 96 -15.87 6.15 5.10
CA ASP A 96 -17.32 6.10 4.90
C ASP A 96 -17.75 4.68 4.50
N ASN A 97 -17.88 3.81 5.50
CA ASN A 97 -18.77 2.63 5.53
C ASN A 97 -18.84 2.10 6.96
#